data_AF-A0A1G2U8H1-F1
#
_entry.id   AF-A0A1G2U8H1-F1
#
_cell.length_a   1.000
_cell.length_b   1.000
_cell.length_c   1.000
_cell.angle_alpha   90.00
_cell.angle_beta   90.00
_cell.angle_gamma   90.00
#
_symmetry.space_group_name_H-M   'P 1'
#
loop_
_entity.id
_entity.type
_entity.pdbx_description
1 polymer ?
#
loop_
_entity_poly.entity_id
_entity_poly.type
_entity_poly.pdbx_seq_one_letter_code
_entity_poly.pdbx_strand_id
1 'polypeptide(L)' 'MERFTKNNLRLLTIPLYLSDEYGGSGNLHIVRAIIPGLIPMTFGNRQEPAGMERIYRIGKEFGGKELSYGELTKLPHPFE' A
#
# COMPACT_ATOMS: atom_id res chain seq x y z
N MET A 1 3.46 -1.04 -16.41
CA MET A 1 4.03 0.31 -16.18
C MET A 1 3.09 1.41 -16.64
N GLU A 2 2.60 1.35 -17.87
CA GLU A 2 1.73 2.37 -18.48
C GLU A 2 0.52 2.80 -17.62
N ARG A 3 -0.18 1.84 -17.00
CA ARG A 3 -1.32 2.13 -16.11
C ARG A 3 -0.93 2.98 -14.89
N PHE A 4 0.25 2.80 -14.32
CA PHE A 4 0.71 3.62 -13.19
C PHE A 4 1.06 5.03 -13.64
N THR A 5 1.80 5.15 -14.75
CA THR A 5 2.16 6.44 -15.36
C THR A 5 0.93 7.25 -15.74
N LYS A 6 -0.09 6.63 -16.34
CA LYS A 6 -1.37 7.28 -16.69
C LYS A 6 -2.08 7.90 -15.48
N ASN A 7 -1.89 7.32 -14.30
CA ASN A 7 -2.50 7.79 -13.04
C ASN A 7 -1.54 8.64 -12.19
N ASN A 8 -0.42 9.11 -12.77
CA ASN A 8 0.62 9.85 -12.07
C ASN A 8 1.18 9.10 -10.83
N LEU A 9 1.28 7.76 -10.93
CA LEU A 9 1.86 6.90 -9.92
C LEU A 9 3.20 6.36 -10.41
N ARG A 10 4.20 6.34 -9.52
CA ARG A 10 5.53 5.77 -9.79
C ARG A 10 5.62 4.37 -9.20
N LEU A 11 5.96 3.37 -10.02
CA LEU A 11 6.33 2.04 -9.54
C LEU A 11 7.84 1.95 -9.37
N LEU A 12 8.28 1.64 -8.16
CA LEU A 12 9.66 1.32 -7.81
C LEU A 12 9.75 -0.19 -7.60
N THR A 13 10.64 -0.85 -8.33
CA THR A 13 10.91 -2.28 -8.20
C THR A 13 12.30 -2.46 -7.61
N ILE A 14 12.36 -3.08 -6.44
CA ILE A 14 13.61 -3.31 -5.71
C ILE A 14 13.87 -4.82 -5.71
N PRO A 15 14.93 -5.31 -6.39
CA PRO A 15 15.34 -6.69 -6.24
C PRO A 15 15.85 -6.91 -4.81
N LEU A 16 15.41 -7.99 -4.18
CA LEU A 16 15.85 -8.39 -2.86
C LEU A 16 16.75 -9.62 -2.98
N TYR A 17 17.87 -9.57 -2.27
CA TYR A 17 18.83 -10.67 -2.18
C TYR A 17 18.97 -11.07 -0.72
N LEU A 18 18.77 -12.35 -0.44
CA LEU A 18 19.04 -12.93 0.86
C LEU A 18 20.47 -13.46 0.86
N SER A 19 21.28 -13.08 1.84
CA SER A 19 22.64 -13.56 1.97
C SER A 19 22.66 -15.07 2.28
N ASP A 20 23.74 -15.74 1.85
CA ASP A 20 23.88 -17.19 2.03
C ASP A 20 23.89 -17.60 3.51
N GLU A 21 24.35 -16.72 4.41
CA GLU A 21 24.31 -16.91 5.87
C GLU A 21 22.88 -17.07 6.43
N TYR A 22 21.86 -16.54 5.76
CA TYR A 22 20.44 -16.68 6.13
C TYR A 22 19.68 -17.65 5.22
N GLY A 23 20.39 -18.50 4.47
CA GLY A 23 19.81 -19.52 3.61
C GLY A 23 19.81 -19.18 2.11
N GLY A 24 20.25 -17.98 1.73
CA GLY A 24 20.39 -17.57 0.33
C GLY A 24 19.06 -17.46 -0.43
N SER A 25 19.07 -16.86 -1.62
CA SER A 25 17.88 -16.80 -2.49
C SER A 25 17.80 -17.98 -3.47
N GLY A 26 18.85 -18.81 -3.57
CA GLY A 26 18.93 -19.91 -4.53
C GLY A 26 18.59 -19.43 -5.95
N ASN A 27 17.60 -20.10 -6.58
CA ASN A 27 17.07 -19.73 -7.91
C ASN A 27 15.79 -18.88 -7.85
N LEU A 28 15.43 -18.34 -6.68
CA LEU A 28 14.21 -17.55 -6.52
C LEU A 28 14.51 -16.06 -6.76
N HIS A 29 13.66 -15.43 -7.57
CA HIS A 29 13.67 -13.98 -7.75
C HIS A 29 12.71 -13.34 -6.75
N ILE A 30 13.26 -12.61 -5.78
CA ILE A 30 12.49 -11.89 -4.77
C ILE A 30 12.51 -10.41 -5.14
N VAL A 31 11.34 -9.78 -5.20
CA VAL A 31 11.21 -8.36 -5.51
C VAL A 31 10.25 -7.67 -4.56
N ARG A 32 10.58 -6.43 -4.19
CA ARG A 32 9.68 -5.53 -3.49
C ARG A 32 9.20 -4.44 -4.43
N ALA A 33 7.89 -4.39 -4.65
CA ALA A 33 7.23 -3.31 -5.39
C ALA A 33 6.78 -2.23 -4.41
N ILE A 34 7.16 -0.98 -4.67
CA ILE A 34 6.73 0.17 -3.88
C ILE A 34 6.08 1.18 -4.82
N ILE A 35 4.87 1.62 -4.47
CA ILE A 35 4.16 2.68 -5.19
C ILE A 35 3.85 3.78 -4.17
N PRO A 36 4.59 4.89 -4.17
CA PRO A 36 4.35 5.99 -3.25
C PRO A 36 2.92 6.51 -3.35
N GLY A 37 2.30 6.77 -2.20
CA GLY A 37 0.92 7.24 -2.10
C GLY A 37 -0.15 6.15 -2.22
N LEU A 38 0.21 4.88 -2.43
CA LEU A 38 -0.73 3.78 -2.15
C LEU A 38 -0.94 3.62 -0.65
N ILE A 39 -2.17 3.28 -0.29
CA ILE A 39 -2.57 3.03 1.10
C ILE A 39 -2.48 1.53 1.32
N PRO A 40 -1.57 1.04 2.16
CA PRO A 40 -1.54 -0.36 2.54
C PRO A 40 -2.78 -0.68 3.37
N MET A 41 -3.33 -1.87 3.17
CA MET A 41 -4.31 -2.40 4.10
C MET A 41 -3.56 -2.77 5.38
N THR A 42 -3.85 -2.09 6.48
CA THR A 42 -3.20 -2.35 7.77
C THR A 42 -4.01 -3.36 8.56
N PHE A 43 -3.36 -4.44 8.97
CA PHE A 43 -3.90 -5.43 9.90
C PHE A 43 -3.55 -4.98 11.33
N GLY A 44 -4.52 -4.52 12.12
CA GLY A 44 -4.30 -4.22 13.53
C GLY A 44 -3.59 -2.90 13.86
N ASN A 45 -3.81 -2.40 15.08
CA ASN A 45 -3.07 -1.33 15.78
C ASN A 45 -3.31 0.14 15.42
N ARG A 46 -4.44 0.51 14.81
CA ARG A 46 -4.79 1.94 14.58
C ARG A 46 -3.68 2.75 13.88
N GLN A 47 -2.79 2.09 13.15
CA GLN A 47 -1.98 2.76 12.13
C GLN A 47 -2.87 3.04 10.92
N GLU A 48 -3.99 3.72 11.18
CA GLU A 48 -4.84 4.23 10.14
C GLU A 48 -4.01 5.22 9.32
N PRO A 49 -4.28 5.33 8.02
CA PRO A 49 -3.54 6.22 7.12
C PRO A 49 -3.92 7.69 7.42
N ALA A 50 -3.61 8.15 8.63
CA ALA A 50 -3.90 9.47 9.16
C ALA A 50 -3.22 10.52 8.28
N GLY A 51 -4.03 11.22 7.49
CA GLY A 51 -3.56 12.25 6.57
C GLY A 51 -3.12 11.75 5.19
N MET A 52 -3.29 10.47 4.84
CA MET A 52 -3.07 10.04 3.45
C MET A 52 -4.24 10.50 2.57
N GLU A 53 -4.06 11.60 1.86
CA GLU A 53 -5.05 12.24 0.98
C GLU A 53 -5.80 11.26 0.07
N ARG A 54 -5.11 10.24 -0.45
CA ARG A 54 -5.67 9.29 -1.43
C ARG A 54 -6.91 8.56 -0.89
N ILE A 55 -7.02 8.28 0.42
CA ILE A 55 -8.14 7.51 0.95
C ILE A 55 -9.44 8.32 0.87
N TYR A 56 -9.33 9.61 1.15
CA TYR A 56 -10.42 10.58 1.12
C TYR A 56 -10.77 10.96 -0.31
N ARG A 57 -9.75 11.33 -1.11
CA ARG A 57 -9.94 11.80 -2.48
C ARG A 57 -10.57 10.73 -3.38
N ILE A 58 -10.01 9.52 -3.39
CA ILE A 58 -10.51 8.42 -4.24
C ILE A 58 -11.86 7.92 -3.70
N GLY A 59 -12.03 7.86 -2.38
CA GLY A 59 -13.33 7.53 -1.77
C GLY A 59 -14.44 8.49 -2.20
N LYS A 60 -14.16 9.79 -2.22
CA LYS A 60 -15.08 10.83 -2.72
C LYS A 60 -15.35 10.71 -4.22
N GLU A 61 -14.29 10.51 -5.02
CA GLU A 61 -14.39 10.42 -6.48
C GLU A 61 -15.32 9.30 -6.95
N PHE A 62 -15.23 8.12 -6.32
CA PHE A 62 -16.03 6.95 -6.70
C PHE A 62 -17.28 6.74 -5.84
N GLY A 63 -17.30 7.24 -4.60
CA GLY A 63 -18.38 7.03 -3.64
C GLY A 63 -19.27 8.26 -3.41
N GLY A 64 -18.96 9.42 -3.99
CA GLY A 64 -19.78 10.63 -3.94
C GLY A 64 -19.80 11.38 -2.61
N LYS A 65 -19.19 10.82 -1.54
CA LYS A 65 -19.07 11.46 -0.22
C LYS A 65 -17.62 11.48 0.24
N GLU A 66 -17.18 12.64 0.70
CA GLU A 66 -15.93 12.77 1.43
C GLU A 66 -16.16 12.39 2.89
N LEU A 67 -15.42 11.38 3.37
CA LEU A 67 -15.49 10.95 4.75
C LEU A 67 -14.49 11.74 5.59
N SER A 68 -14.88 12.08 6.82
CA SER A 68 -13.93 12.54 7.83
C SER A 68 -13.16 11.37 8.42
N TYR A 69 -12.01 11.67 9.03
CA TYR A 69 -11.19 10.67 9.72
C TYR A 69 -12.00 9.82 10.73
N GLY A 70 -12.91 10.45 11.48
CA GLY A 70 -13.74 9.76 12.48
C GLY A 70 -14.77 8.78 11.90
N GLU A 71 -15.08 8.89 10.61
CA GLU A 71 -16.02 8.04 9.86
C GLU A 71 -15.33 6.84 9.19
N LEU A 72 -14.00 6.78 9.19
CA LEU A 72 -13.27 5.63 8.64
C LEU A 72 -13.44 4.38 9.51
N THR A 73 -13.29 3.21 8.89
CA THR A 73 -13.34 1.92 9.60
C THR A 73 -12.22 1.84 10.64
N LYS A 74 -12.61 1.76 11.91
CA LYS A 74 -11.69 1.65 13.07
C LYS A 74 -11.33 0.21 13.42
N LEU A 75 -12.10 -0.73 12.86
CA LEU A 75 -11.86 -2.15 13.08
C LEU A 75 -10.67 -2.59 12.22
N PRO A 76 -9.76 -3.40 12.77
CA PRO A 76 -8.71 -3.98 11.97
C PRO A 76 -9.31 -4.88 10.88
N HIS A 77 -8.57 -5.01 9.78
CA HIS A 77 -8.93 -5.97 8.75
C HIS A 77 -8.98 -7.40 9.36
N PRO A 78 -9.97 -8.24 9.01
CA PRO A 78 -10.33 -9.44 9.79
C PRO A 78 -9.43 -10.68 9.59
N PHE A 79 -8.31 -10.53 8.88
CA PHE A 79 -7.38 -11.64 8.64
C PHE A 79 -6.06 -11.32 9.32
N GLU A 80 -5.48 -12.27 10.03
CA GLU A 80 -4.10 -12.19 10.57
C GLU A 80 -3.16 -13.09 9.75
#